data_AF-A0A2V6D5P5-F1
#
_entry.id   AF-A0A2V6D5P5-F1
#
_cell.length_a   1.000
_cell.length_b   1.000
_cell.length_c   1.000
_cell.angle_alpha   90.00
_cell.angle_beta   90.00
_cell.angle_gamma   90.00
#
_symmetry.space_group_name_H-M   'P 1'
#
loop_
_entity.id
_entity.type
_entity.pdbx_description
1 polymer ?
#
loop_
_entity_poly.entity_id
_entity_poly.type
_entity_poly.pdbx_seq_one_letter_code
_entity_poly.pdbx_strand_id
1 'polypeptide(L)'
;GILKHIGASTPWRLPAEFNEKKIWATQTLVQQEREIPELVRWYIADQLLEPTETLNQLLEGRVTTWVDEMRAIRGKTRLSWRILKELNRTVLSLPEALAYTAYHFVLDVRLWRRWQHLQTAPR
;
A
#
# COMPACT_ATOMS: atom_id res chain seq x y z
N GLY A 1 -8.43 33.96 6.49
CA GLY A 1 -8.60 33.05 5.33
C GLY A 1 -7.30 33.02 4.55
N ILE A 2 -6.79 31.83 4.23
CA ILE A 2 -5.44 31.56 3.68
C ILE A 2 -5.07 32.48 2.51
N LEU A 3 -6.04 32.86 1.67
CA LEU A 3 -5.84 33.72 0.50
C LEU A 3 -5.45 35.17 0.83
N LYS A 4 -5.82 35.69 2.01
CA LYS A 4 -5.47 37.06 2.45
C LYS A 4 -3.98 37.18 2.85
N HIS A 5 -3.34 36.07 3.21
CA HIS A 5 -1.93 36.03 3.60
C HIS A 5 -0.96 36.00 2.41
N ILE A 6 -1.45 35.79 1.18
CA ILE A 6 -0.65 35.71 -0.05
C ILE A 6 -0.80 36.99 -0.89
N GLY A 7 -1.46 38.04 -0.37
CA GLY A 7 -1.58 39.34 -1.05
C GLY A 7 -2.49 39.33 -2.30
N ALA A 8 -3.22 38.25 -2.55
CA ALA A 8 -4.17 38.18 -3.65
C ALA A 8 -5.40 39.06 -3.34
N SER A 9 -5.51 40.20 -4.02
CA SER A 9 -6.58 41.19 -3.89
C SER A 9 -7.90 40.79 -4.56
N THR A 10 -7.90 39.69 -5.31
CA THR A 10 -9.07 39.16 -6.03
C THR A 10 -9.39 37.77 -5.51
N PRO A 11 -10.67 37.40 -5.30
CA PRO A 11 -11.05 36.01 -5.07
C PRO A 11 -10.77 35.24 -6.36
N TRP A 12 -9.54 34.73 -6.49
CA TRP A 12 -9.12 33.95 -7.65
C TRP A 12 -10.05 32.74 -7.76
N ARG A 13 -10.98 32.79 -8.70
CA ARG A 13 -11.83 31.65 -9.05
C ARG A 13 -11.02 30.79 -10.00
N LEU A 14 -10.79 29.53 -9.61
CA LEU A 14 -10.17 28.55 -10.48
C LEU A 14 -10.97 28.47 -11.80
N PRO A 15 -10.31 28.46 -12.97
CA PRO A 15 -10.99 28.29 -14.25
C PRO A 15 -11.86 27.03 -14.24
N ALA A 16 -13.10 27.14 -14.73
CA ALA A 16 -14.08 26.06 -14.70
C ALA A 16 -13.56 24.78 -15.37
N GLU A 17 -12.86 24.93 -16.50
CA GLU A 17 -12.23 23.84 -17.25
C GLU A 17 -11.22 23.03 -16.40
N PHE A 18 -10.48 23.72 -15.52
CA PHE A 18 -9.53 23.06 -14.62
C PHE A 18 -10.24 22.27 -13.52
N ASN A 19 -11.33 22.83 -12.98
CA ASN A 19 -12.15 22.16 -11.99
C ASN A 19 -12.84 20.94 -12.58
N GLU A 20 -13.46 21.05 -13.75
CA GLU A 20 -14.15 19.95 -14.42
C GLU A 20 -13.19 18.80 -14.75
N LYS A 21 -12.00 19.11 -15.30
CA LYS A 21 -10.98 18.10 -15.58
C LYS A 21 -10.48 17.40 -14.32
N LYS A 22 -10.30 18.15 -13.23
CA LYS A 22 -9.84 17.59 -11.95
C LYS A 22 -10.92 16.76 -11.27
N ILE A 23 -12.17 17.20 -11.32
CA ILE A 23 -13.34 16.47 -10.79
C ILE A 23 -13.51 15.17 -11.57
N TRP A 24 -13.46 15.22 -12.90
CA TRP A 24 -13.57 14.05 -13.77
C TRP A 24 -12.44 13.05 -13.50
N ALA A 25 -11.18 13.48 -13.47
CA ALA A 25 -10.04 12.61 -13.16
C ALA A 25 -10.17 11.97 -11.77
N THR A 26 -10.67 12.71 -10.78
CA THR A 26 -10.90 12.19 -9.43
C THR A 26 -12.08 11.22 -9.41
N GLN A 27 -13.16 11.50 -10.14
CA GLN A 27 -14.30 10.60 -10.29
C GLN A 27 -13.91 9.30 -10.98
N THR A 28 -13.11 9.33 -12.05
CA THR A 28 -12.63 8.10 -12.72
C THR A 28 -11.74 7.27 -11.79
N LEU A 29 -10.94 7.90 -10.93
CA LEU A 29 -10.12 7.21 -9.92
C LEU A 29 -10.96 6.62 -8.78
N VAL A 30 -12.06 7.28 -8.40
CA VAL A 30 -12.97 6.85 -7.31
C VAL A 30 -14.00 5.82 -7.79
N GLN A 31 -14.45 5.91 -9.06
CA GLN A 31 -15.40 4.97 -9.67
C GLN A 31 -14.80 3.59 -9.91
N GLN A 32 -13.47 3.49 -10.01
CA GLN A 32 -12.81 2.21 -9.80
C GLN A 32 -12.92 1.90 -8.31
N GLU A 33 -13.91 1.09 -7.95
CA GLU A 33 -14.10 0.53 -6.61
C GLU A 33 -12.86 -0.32 -6.27
N ARG A 34 -11.80 0.35 -5.80
CA ARG A 34 -10.60 -0.32 -5.33
C ARG A 34 -10.92 -0.81 -3.94
N GLU A 35 -11.17 -2.10 -3.84
CA GLU A 35 -11.16 -2.76 -2.54
C GLU A 35 -9.80 -2.51 -1.90
N ILE A 36 -9.79 -1.66 -0.87
CA ILE A 36 -8.59 -1.44 -0.08
C ILE A 36 -8.23 -2.79 0.54
N PRO A 37 -6.99 -3.29 0.34
CA PRO A 37 -6.56 -4.55 0.91
C PRO A 37 -6.85 -4.58 2.41
N GLU A 38 -7.35 -5.71 2.91
CA GLU A 38 -7.80 -5.86 4.30
C GLU A 38 -6.70 -5.47 5.30
N LEU A 39 -5.44 -5.77 4.98
CA LEU A 39 -4.27 -5.37 5.76
C LEU A 39 -4.15 -3.84 5.90
N VAL A 40 -4.33 -3.12 4.80
CA VAL A 40 -4.22 -1.65 4.77
C VAL A 40 -5.39 -1.04 5.55
N ARG A 41 -6.61 -1.58 5.38
CA ARG A 41 -7.77 -1.17 6.18
C ARG A 41 -7.53 -1.35 7.67
N TRP A 42 -6.94 -2.47 8.07
CA TRP A 42 -6.60 -2.71 9.46
C TRP A 42 -5.51 -1.77 9.97
N TYR A 43 -4.45 -1.55 9.19
CA TYR A 43 -3.35 -0.67 9.61
C TYR A 43 -3.85 0.75 9.84
N ILE A 44 -4.71 1.23 8.94
CA ILE A 44 -5.40 2.51 9.09
C ILE A 44 -6.26 2.51 10.35
N ALA A 45 -7.06 1.46 10.58
CA ALA A 45 -7.90 1.35 11.76
C ALA A 45 -7.08 1.31 13.06
N ASP A 46 -5.96 0.59 13.12
CA ASP A 46 -5.12 0.49 14.32
C ASP A 46 -4.41 1.82 14.63
N GLN A 47 -3.94 2.54 13.61
CA GLN A 47 -3.31 3.86 13.77
C GLN A 47 -4.31 4.97 14.13
N LEU A 48 -5.52 4.93 13.57
CA LEU A 48 -6.50 6.00 13.72
C LEU A 48 -7.50 5.78 14.84
N LEU A 49 -7.60 4.58 15.42
CA LEU A 49 -8.57 4.29 16.47
C LEU A 49 -8.42 5.21 17.68
N GLU A 50 -7.22 5.30 18.25
CA GLU A 50 -6.95 6.11 19.44
C GLU A 50 -7.20 7.62 19.20
N PRO A 51 -6.67 8.24 18.11
CA PRO A 51 -7.02 9.62 17.76
C PRO A 51 -8.51 9.85 17.56
N THR A 52 -9.21 8.87 16.95
CA THR A 52 -10.65 9.01 16.66
C THR A 52 -11.50 8.85 17.92
N GLU A 53 -11.07 8.03 18.88
CA GLU A 53 -11.72 7.93 20.19
C GLU A 53 -11.61 9.25 20.97
N THR A 54 -10.43 9.88 20.99
CA THR A 54 -10.24 11.22 21.58
C THR A 54 -11.09 12.27 20.86
N LEU A 55 -11.12 12.24 19.53
CA LEU A 55 -11.96 13.14 18.74
C LEU A 55 -13.45 12.94 19.04
N ASN A 56 -13.89 11.70 19.19
CA ASN A 56 -15.27 11.38 19.50
C ASN A 56 -15.70 11.87 20.89
N GLN A 57 -14.79 11.85 21.87
CA GLN A 57 -15.01 12.46 23.18
C GLN A 57 -15.16 13.98 23.07
N LEU A 58 -14.31 14.63 22.27
CA LEU A 58 -14.36 16.09 22.03
C LEU A 58 -15.61 16.53 21.26
N LEU A 59 -16.14 15.65 20.40
CA LEU A 59 -17.32 15.92 19.57
C LEU A 59 -18.61 15.32 20.16
N GLU A 60 -18.63 14.98 21.46
CA GLU A 60 -19.80 14.47 22.17
C GLU A 60 -20.50 13.29 21.48
N GLY A 61 -19.73 12.39 20.87
CA GLY A 61 -20.27 11.15 20.30
C GLY A 61 -20.67 11.21 18.81
N ARG A 62 -20.43 12.33 18.11
CA ARG A 62 -20.78 12.45 16.67
C ARG A 62 -20.03 11.51 15.74
N VAL A 63 -18.93 10.91 16.20
CA VAL A 63 -18.04 10.03 15.41
C VAL A 63 -18.05 8.59 15.95
N THR A 64 -19.04 8.25 16.79
CA THR A 64 -19.21 6.92 17.41
C THR A 64 -19.24 5.80 16.37
N THR A 65 -19.98 5.99 15.28
CA THR A 65 -20.08 5.00 14.19
C THR A 65 -18.71 4.64 13.61
N TRP A 66 -17.82 5.61 13.42
CA TRP A 66 -16.48 5.34 12.87
C TRP A 66 -15.58 4.64 13.90
N VAL A 67 -15.70 4.99 15.18
CA VAL A 67 -14.99 4.29 16.26
C VAL A 67 -15.41 2.82 16.31
N ASP A 68 -16.72 2.54 16.22
CA ASP A 68 -17.25 1.18 16.28
C ASP A 68 -16.86 0.36 15.05
N GLU A 69 -16.86 0.96 13.86
CA GLU A 69 -16.35 0.33 12.64
C GLU A 69 -14.86 0.00 12.74
N MET A 70 -14.04 0.94 13.23
CA MET A 70 -12.60 0.70 13.45
C MET A 70 -12.34 -0.39 14.49
N ARG A 71 -13.13 -0.44 15.57
CA ARG A 71 -13.07 -1.54 16.56
C ARG A 71 -13.47 -2.88 15.94
N ALA A 72 -14.49 -2.90 15.10
CA ALA A 72 -14.93 -4.12 14.41
C ALA A 72 -13.86 -4.64 13.44
N ILE A 73 -13.21 -3.74 12.69
CA ILE A 73 -12.07 -4.08 11.82
C ILE A 73 -10.92 -4.64 12.66
N ARG A 74 -10.52 -3.93 13.72
CA ARG A 74 -9.42 -4.37 14.61
C ARG A 74 -9.69 -5.74 15.25
N GLY A 75 -10.94 -6.00 15.64
CA GLY A 75 -11.38 -7.25 16.27
C GLY A 75 -11.31 -8.46 15.33
N LYS A 76 -11.70 -8.30 14.07
CA LYS A 76 -11.69 -9.39 13.07
C LYS A 76 -10.26 -9.79 12.64
N THR A 77 -9.36 -8.83 12.50
CA THR A 77 -8.05 -9.03 11.85
C THR A 77 -6.93 -9.51 12.78
N ARG A 78 -7.16 -9.63 14.11
CA ARG A 78 -6.13 -10.13 15.06
C ARG A 78 -5.67 -11.57 14.72
N LEU A 79 -6.53 -12.34 14.05
CA LEU A 79 -6.24 -13.68 13.53
C LEU A 79 -5.42 -13.63 12.24
N SER A 80 -5.75 -12.74 11.31
CA SER A 80 -5.02 -12.62 10.05
C SER A 80 -3.63 -12.01 10.22
N TRP A 81 -3.36 -11.21 11.26
CA TRP A 81 -2.00 -10.76 11.58
C TRP A 81 -1.07 -11.86 12.09
N ARG A 82 -1.57 -12.83 12.86
CA ARG A 82 -0.77 -14.00 13.24
C ARG A 82 -0.36 -14.75 11.98
N ILE A 83 -1.32 -15.01 11.10
CA ILE A 83 -1.11 -15.69 9.82
C ILE A 83 -0.16 -14.89 8.92
N LEU A 84 -0.36 -13.57 8.77
CA LEU A 84 0.51 -12.71 7.95
C LEU A 84 1.91 -12.57 8.53
N LYS A 85 2.07 -12.53 9.85
CA LYS A 85 3.39 -12.48 10.50
C LYS A 85 4.16 -13.78 10.26
N GLU A 86 3.45 -14.91 10.29
CA GLU A 86 4.01 -16.22 9.94
C GLU A 86 4.39 -16.28 8.46
N LEU A 87 3.52 -15.78 7.58
CA LEU A 87 3.73 -15.75 6.14
C LEU A 87 4.84 -14.77 5.73
N ASN A 88 4.92 -13.60 6.34
CA ASN A 88 6.00 -12.65 6.11
C ASN A 88 7.35 -13.21 6.61
N ARG A 89 7.35 -13.96 7.72
CA ARG A 89 8.56 -14.63 8.23
C ARG A 89 9.05 -15.74 7.29
N THR A 90 8.15 -16.48 6.64
CA THR A 90 8.53 -17.49 5.65
C THR A 90 8.90 -16.84 4.31
N VAL A 91 8.10 -15.90 3.83
CA VAL A 91 8.28 -15.21 2.54
C VAL A 91 9.50 -14.29 2.52
N LEU A 92 9.94 -13.70 3.64
CA LEU A 92 11.18 -12.89 3.68
C LEU A 92 12.45 -13.71 3.92
N SER A 93 12.36 -14.96 4.39
CA SER A 93 13.53 -15.83 4.58
C SER A 93 13.86 -16.69 3.36
N LEU A 94 12.87 -16.93 2.50
CA LEU A 94 13.00 -17.67 1.24
C LEU A 94 13.65 -16.94 0.04
N PRO A 95 13.54 -15.61 -0.18
CA PRO A 95 13.96 -15.00 -1.45
C PRO A 95 15.48 -14.96 -1.57
N GLU A 96 16.19 -14.77 -0.47
CA GLU A 96 17.66 -14.66 -0.48
C GLU A 96 18.29 -16.02 -0.79
N ALA A 97 17.81 -17.09 -0.16
CA ALA A 97 18.27 -18.45 -0.43
C ALA A 97 17.88 -18.91 -1.84
N LEU A 98 16.67 -18.60 -2.31
CA LEU A 98 16.22 -18.95 -3.67
C LEU A 98 16.93 -18.15 -4.75
N ALA A 99 17.15 -16.85 -4.55
CA ALA A 99 17.89 -16.02 -5.49
C ALA A 99 19.35 -16.45 -5.61
N TYR A 100 20.00 -16.76 -4.47
CA TYR A 100 21.38 -17.24 -4.44
C TYR A 100 21.53 -18.60 -5.14
N THR A 101 20.65 -19.55 -4.83
CA THR A 101 20.66 -20.89 -5.46
C THR A 101 20.30 -20.85 -6.94
N ALA A 102 19.32 -20.05 -7.34
CA ALA A 102 18.95 -19.89 -8.75
C ALA A 102 20.07 -19.24 -9.57
N TYR A 103 20.75 -18.23 -9.02
CA TYR A 103 21.88 -17.57 -9.68
C TYR A 103 23.03 -18.54 -9.95
N HIS A 104 23.44 -19.32 -8.93
CA HIS A 104 24.51 -20.31 -9.08
C HIS A 104 24.15 -21.44 -10.03
N PHE A 105 22.91 -21.94 -9.98
CA PHE A 105 22.44 -22.97 -10.90
C PHE A 105 22.50 -22.50 -12.38
N VAL A 106 22.10 -21.26 -12.66
CA VAL A 106 22.18 -20.68 -14.01
C VAL A 106 23.64 -20.52 -14.45
N LEU A 107 24.53 -20.11 -13.53
CA LEU A 107 25.96 -19.97 -13.80
C LEU A 107 26.58 -21.32 -14.15
N ASP A 108 26.32 -22.35 -13.35
CA ASP A 108 26.85 -23.70 -13.53
C ASP A 108 26.39 -24.32 -14.85
N VAL A 109 25.10 -24.18 -15.20
CA VAL A 109 24.58 -24.65 -16.49
C VAL A 109 25.26 -23.93 -17.66
N ARG A 110 25.50 -22.62 -17.53
CA ARG A 110 26.16 -21.83 -18.58
C ARG A 110 27.63 -22.23 -18.74
N LEU A 111 28.34 -22.47 -17.64
CA LEU A 111 29.72 -22.93 -17.63
C LEU A 111 29.84 -24.35 -18.20
N TRP A 112 28.94 -25.24 -17.81
CA TRP A 112 28.88 -26.61 -18.33
C TRP A 112 28.66 -26.64 -19.85
N ARG A 113 27.72 -25.84 -20.37
CA ARG A 113 27.52 -25.70 -21.83
C ARG A 113 28.74 -25.15 -22.54
N ARG A 114 29.42 -24.14 -21.96
CA ARG A 114 30.68 -23.61 -22.52
C ARG A 114 31.78 -24.66 -22.55
N TRP A 115 31.91 -25.47 -21.50
CA TRP A 115 32.88 -26.56 -21.43
C TRP A 115 32.59 -27.63 -22.49
N GLN A 116 31.32 -28.00 -22.69
CA GLN A 116 30.93 -28.92 -23.77
C GLN A 116 31.27 -28.39 -25.17
N HIS A 117 31.09 -27.09 -25.40
CA HIS A 117 31.49 -26.46 -26.66
C HIS A 117 33.01 -26.46 -26.88
N LEU A 118 33.81 -26.27 -25.83
CA LEU A 118 35.26 -26.34 -25.92
C LEU A 118 35.78 -27.76 -26.17
N GLN A 119 35.05 -28.80 -25.75
CA GLN A 119 35.39 -30.20 -26.03
C GLN A 119 34.97 -30.68 -27.42
N THR A 120 33.95 -30.06 -28.00
CA THR A 120 33.43 -30.43 -29.33
C THR A 120 34.02 -29.58 -30.45
N ALA A 121 34.80 -28.54 -30.12
CA ALA A 121 35.57 -27.78 -31.11
C ALA A 121 36.73 -28.65 -31.65
N PRO A 122 36.79 -28.92 -32.97
CA PRO A 122 37.94 -29.59 -33.56
C PRO A 122 39.19 -28.71 -33.41
N ARG A 123 40.32 -29.34 -33.06
CA ARG A 123 41.63 -28.68 -32.97
C ARG A 123 42.05 -28.03 -34.28
#